data_AF-A0A5B1BC30-F1
#
_entry.id   AF-A0A5B1BC30-F1
#
_cell.length_a   1.000
_cell.length_b   1.000
_cell.length_c   1.000
_cell.angle_alpha   90.00
_cell.angle_beta   90.00
_cell.angle_gamma   90.00
#
_symmetry.space_group_name_H-M   'P 1'
#
loop_
_entity.id
_entity.type
_entity.pdbx_description
1 polymer ?
#
loop_
_entity_poly.entity_id
_entity_poly.type
_entity_poly.pdbx_seq_one_letter_code
_entity_poly.pdbx_strand_id
1 'polypeptide(L)'
;MKKLKTSFLILAMIAGMTSCEKEDTLVHEIDGITEMNNQFNKGSDDGEPSGPVSIDCSVFKGIEEFKFGKTTFAGVKTLTIKDIDQDAVIWTLNGEQITPRNSKFIRLKDHISQPGTVEVCFEAFSPTCDVLSDCLTIDFEG
;
A
#
# COMPACT_ATOMS: atom_id res chain seq x y z
N MET A 1 -49.02 32.21 -8.34
CA MET A 1 -48.20 33.03 -7.40
C MET A 1 -46.76 32.57 -7.56
N LYS A 2 -45.99 33.23 -8.42
CA LYS A 2 -44.87 34.17 -8.14
C LYS A 2 -43.74 33.57 -7.28
N LYS A 3 -42.55 33.60 -7.92
CA LYS A 3 -41.24 33.02 -7.63
C LYS A 3 -40.66 33.41 -6.27
N LEU A 4 -39.86 32.53 -5.67
CA LEU A 4 -38.74 32.92 -4.81
C LEU A 4 -37.47 32.22 -5.29
N LYS A 5 -36.63 32.98 -6.01
CA LYS A 5 -35.22 32.67 -6.23
C LYS A 5 -34.47 33.37 -5.11
N THR A 6 -33.74 32.62 -4.28
CA THR A 6 -32.83 33.23 -3.31
C THR A 6 -31.42 32.78 -3.65
N SER A 7 -30.73 33.69 -4.33
CA SER A 7 -29.30 33.66 -4.58
C SER A 7 -28.60 34.13 -3.30
N PHE A 8 -27.60 33.38 -2.83
CA PHE A 8 -26.59 33.90 -1.91
C PHE A 8 -25.21 33.55 -2.47
N LEU A 9 -24.67 34.52 -3.20
CA LEU A 9 -23.25 34.69 -3.46
C LEU A 9 -22.60 35.11 -2.13
N ILE A 10 -21.64 34.31 -1.65
CA ILE A 10 -20.66 34.78 -0.68
C ILE A 10 -19.29 34.67 -1.33
N LEU A 11 -18.64 35.82 -1.44
CA LEU A 11 -17.35 36.07 -2.05
C LEU A 11 -16.50 36.76 -0.98
N ALA A 12 -15.35 36.20 -0.62
CA ALA A 12 -14.18 36.95 -0.16
C ALA A 12 -12.96 36.02 -0.02
N MET A 13 -11.94 36.31 -0.83
CA MET A 13 -10.56 35.83 -0.70
C MET A 13 -9.88 36.51 0.49
N ILE A 14 -8.95 35.82 1.16
CA ILE A 14 -7.80 36.46 1.82
C ILE A 14 -6.53 35.68 1.45
N ALA A 15 -5.57 36.45 0.97
CA ALA A 15 -4.23 36.06 0.56
C ALA A 15 -3.28 35.88 1.76
N GLY A 16 -2.21 35.11 1.55
CA GLY A 16 -1.06 35.06 2.46
C GLY A 16 0.05 34.16 1.89
N MET A 17 0.92 34.76 1.08
CA MET A 17 2.21 34.18 0.66
C MET A 17 3.32 34.59 1.64
N THR A 18 4.49 33.93 1.51
CA THR A 18 5.82 34.22 2.11
C THR A 18 6.04 33.62 3.52
N SER A 19 7.20 33.11 3.96
CA SER A 19 8.59 33.17 3.49
C SER A 19 9.44 32.09 4.18
N CYS A 20 10.66 31.91 3.66
CA CYS A 20 11.73 30.93 3.93
C CYS A 20 12.43 30.98 5.32
N GLU A 21 13.22 29.94 5.64
CA GLU A 21 14.68 29.96 5.93
C GLU A 21 15.17 28.49 6.18
N LYS A 22 16.04 27.90 5.34
CA LYS A 22 17.53 27.88 5.35
C LYS A 22 18.13 27.21 6.61
N GLU A 23 18.64 25.97 6.44
CA GLU A 23 20.05 25.53 6.54
C GLU A 23 20.69 25.70 7.93
N ASP A 24 21.09 24.58 8.56
CA ASP A 24 22.42 24.50 9.13
C ASP A 24 22.92 23.05 9.27
N THR A 25 24.19 22.92 8.87
CA THR A 25 25.02 21.72 8.81
C THR A 25 25.59 21.44 10.20
N LEU A 26 25.75 20.17 10.60
CA LEU A 26 26.88 19.80 11.46
C LEU A 26 27.28 18.34 11.22
N VAL A 27 28.38 18.23 10.48
CA VAL A 27 29.28 17.08 10.43
C VAL A 27 29.71 16.75 11.85
N HIS A 28 29.66 15.49 12.25
CA HIS A 28 30.50 15.01 13.33
C HIS A 28 31.34 13.84 12.84
N GLU A 29 32.63 14.01 13.11
CA GLU A 29 33.76 13.19 12.75
C GLU A 29 33.58 11.70 12.98
N ILE A 30 34.10 10.96 11.99
CA ILE A 30 34.66 9.64 12.13
C ILE A 30 35.87 9.75 13.08
N ASP A 31 35.87 8.98 14.16
CA ASP A 31 37.13 8.62 14.81
C ASP A 31 37.06 7.22 15.42
N GLY A 32 38.13 6.45 15.22
CA GLY A 32 38.48 5.32 16.08
C GLY A 32 38.06 3.91 15.64
N ILE A 33 38.72 3.37 14.61
CA ILE A 33 38.96 1.92 14.44
C ILE A 33 39.80 1.41 15.63
N THR A 34 39.50 0.24 16.20
CA THR A 34 40.44 -0.88 16.46
C THR A 34 39.71 -2.09 17.04
N GLU A 35 39.55 -3.09 16.18
CA GLU A 35 39.76 -4.54 16.39
C GLU A 35 39.72 -5.11 17.81
N MET A 36 38.97 -6.20 18.00
CA MET A 36 39.61 -7.50 18.24
C MET A 36 38.62 -8.68 18.14
N ASN A 37 39.06 -9.64 17.34
CA ASN A 37 38.53 -10.98 17.08
C ASN A 37 38.09 -11.78 18.31
N ASN A 38 37.01 -12.55 18.16
CA ASN A 38 37.01 -13.99 18.45
C ASN A 38 35.69 -14.61 17.92
N GLN A 39 35.68 -15.17 16.72
CA GLN A 39 36.06 -16.55 16.42
C GLN A 39 35.17 -17.57 17.16
N PHE A 40 34.03 -17.93 16.56
CA PHE A 40 33.43 -19.26 16.72
C PHE A 40 32.64 -19.66 15.45
N ASN A 41 33.29 -20.52 14.67
CA ASN A 41 32.74 -21.70 13.98
C ASN A 41 31.65 -21.58 12.90
N LYS A 42 32.12 -21.88 11.67
CA LYS A 42 31.81 -23.13 10.94
C LYS A 42 30.50 -23.15 10.15
N GLY A 43 30.61 -22.95 8.83
CA GLY A 43 29.60 -23.35 7.86
C GLY A 43 29.85 -22.71 6.50
N SER A 44 30.17 -23.54 5.51
CA SER A 44 30.41 -23.21 4.11
C SER A 44 29.28 -22.38 3.49
N ASP A 45 29.63 -21.33 2.75
CA ASP A 45 29.12 -21.10 1.40
C ASP A 45 29.97 -19.98 0.77
N ASP A 46 30.66 -20.28 -0.33
CA ASP A 46 31.25 -19.26 -1.19
C ASP A 46 30.09 -18.58 -1.94
N GLY A 47 29.35 -17.74 -1.21
CA GLY A 47 28.26 -16.94 -1.75
C GLY A 47 28.84 -15.82 -2.60
N GLU A 48 29.06 -16.12 -3.87
CA GLU A 48 29.24 -15.13 -4.94
C GLU A 48 28.22 -14.00 -4.75
N PRO A 49 28.59 -12.71 -4.82
CA PRO A 49 27.63 -11.63 -4.73
C PRO A 49 26.66 -11.79 -5.90
N SER A 50 25.49 -12.35 -5.61
CA SER A 50 24.42 -12.46 -6.58
C SER A 50 24.14 -11.05 -7.05
N GLY A 51 24.33 -10.81 -8.35
CA GLY A 51 24.04 -9.52 -8.97
C GLY A 51 22.61 -9.06 -8.67
N PRO A 52 22.25 -7.83 -9.07
CA PRO A 52 20.93 -7.27 -8.75
C PRO A 52 19.82 -8.29 -9.10
N VAL A 53 19.08 -8.72 -8.08
CA VAL A 53 17.96 -9.66 -8.25
C VAL A 53 16.92 -8.97 -9.12
N SER A 54 16.77 -9.43 -10.37
CA SER A 54 15.73 -8.94 -11.26
C SER A 54 14.35 -9.25 -10.68
N ILE A 55 13.48 -8.25 -10.64
CA ILE A 55 12.09 -8.41 -10.18
C ILE A 55 11.28 -9.09 -11.30
N ASP A 56 10.66 -10.23 -10.99
CA ASP A 56 9.73 -10.89 -11.89
C ASP A 56 8.30 -10.41 -11.60
N CYS A 57 7.74 -9.62 -12.52
CA CYS A 57 6.39 -9.09 -12.41
C CYS A 57 5.30 -10.17 -12.59
N SER A 58 5.64 -11.31 -13.19
CA SER A 58 4.71 -12.41 -13.45
C SER A 58 4.24 -13.11 -12.18
N VAL A 59 4.88 -12.84 -11.04
CA VAL A 59 4.49 -13.39 -9.73
C VAL A 59 3.19 -12.82 -9.21
N PHE A 60 2.74 -11.65 -9.70
CA PHE A 60 1.42 -11.14 -9.39
C PHE A 60 0.36 -12.00 -10.10
N LYS A 61 -0.43 -12.75 -9.32
CA LYS A 61 -1.49 -13.66 -9.80
C LYS A 61 -2.90 -13.15 -9.52
N GLY A 62 -3.01 -11.84 -9.27
CA GLY A 62 -4.26 -11.20 -8.90
C GLY A 62 -4.66 -11.47 -7.45
N ILE A 63 -5.95 -11.30 -7.19
CA ILE A 63 -6.57 -11.45 -5.87
C ILE A 63 -7.40 -12.75 -5.78
N GLU A 64 -7.67 -13.20 -4.56
CA GLU A 64 -8.53 -14.34 -4.26
C GLU A 64 -9.42 -14.09 -3.04
N GLU A 65 -10.57 -14.78 -3.04
CA GLU A 65 -11.38 -14.98 -1.84
C GLU A 65 -10.80 -16.12 -1.01
N PHE A 66 -10.71 -15.92 0.30
CA PHE A 66 -10.46 -17.01 1.25
C PHE A 66 -11.25 -16.81 2.54
N LYS A 67 -11.58 -17.91 3.21
CA LYS A 67 -12.36 -17.91 4.46
C LYS A 67 -11.51 -18.47 5.62
N PHE A 68 -11.54 -17.79 6.77
CA PHE A 68 -11.00 -18.31 8.03
C PHE A 68 -12.11 -18.33 9.08
N GLY A 69 -12.58 -19.53 9.42
CA GLY A 69 -13.81 -19.71 10.20
C GLY A 69 -15.00 -19.07 9.48
N LYS A 70 -15.70 -18.15 10.16
CA LYS A 70 -16.83 -17.39 9.61
C LYS A 70 -16.43 -16.04 9.00
N THR A 71 -15.15 -15.78 8.80
CA THR A 71 -14.69 -14.50 8.26
C THR A 71 -14.26 -14.68 6.81
N THR A 72 -14.85 -13.91 5.91
CA THR A 72 -14.45 -13.80 4.50
C THR A 72 -13.40 -12.70 4.32
N PHE A 73 -12.40 -13.00 3.52
CA PHE A 73 -11.32 -12.09 3.15
C PHE A 73 -11.17 -12.04 1.63
N ALA A 74 -10.68 -10.91 1.15
CA ALA A 74 -10.08 -10.80 -0.17
C ALA A 74 -8.59 -10.46 0.02
N GLY A 75 -7.71 -11.11 -0.72
CA GLY A 75 -6.27 -10.84 -0.60
C GLY A 75 -5.51 -11.12 -1.88
N VAL A 76 -4.31 -10.57 -1.98
CA VAL A 76 -3.42 -10.81 -3.10
C VAL A 76 -2.80 -12.20 -2.96
N LYS A 77 -2.91 -13.03 -4.01
CA LYS A 77 -2.42 -14.43 -4.00
C LYS A 77 -0.93 -14.53 -3.69
N THR A 78 -0.14 -13.67 -4.34
CA THR A 78 1.31 -13.60 -4.18
C THR A 78 1.76 -12.17 -4.44
N LEU A 79 2.24 -11.49 -3.40
CA LEU A 79 2.90 -10.20 -3.51
C LEU A 79 4.35 -10.33 -2.99
N THR A 80 5.21 -10.97 -3.79
CA THR A 80 6.66 -11.09 -3.55
C THR A 80 7.46 -9.96 -4.21
N ILE A 81 6.78 -9.09 -4.97
CA ILE A 81 7.35 -7.89 -5.59
C ILE A 81 7.71 -6.91 -4.46
N LYS A 82 9.02 -6.63 -4.31
CA LYS A 82 9.57 -5.94 -3.15
C LYS A 82 9.51 -4.41 -3.24
N ASP A 83 9.34 -3.85 -4.43
CA ASP A 83 9.36 -2.41 -4.70
C ASP A 83 7.96 -1.79 -4.77
N ILE A 84 6.93 -2.51 -4.32
CA ILE A 84 5.59 -1.95 -4.13
C ILE A 84 5.59 -1.12 -2.85
N ASP A 85 5.15 0.13 -2.98
CA ASP A 85 4.80 0.95 -1.84
C ASP A 85 3.53 0.40 -1.18
N GLN A 86 3.69 -0.22 -0.01
CA GLN A 86 2.58 -0.85 0.71
C GLN A 86 1.61 0.17 1.31
N ASP A 87 2.04 1.42 1.50
CA ASP A 87 1.21 2.49 2.05
C ASP A 87 0.36 3.19 0.96
N ALA A 88 0.73 3.00 -0.31
CA ALA A 88 0.01 3.51 -1.47
C ALA A 88 -0.96 2.50 -2.10
N VAL A 89 -1.15 1.33 -1.50
CA VAL A 89 -2.08 0.31 -2.00
C VAL A 89 -3.53 0.77 -1.87
N ILE A 90 -4.29 0.57 -2.94
CA ILE A 90 -5.70 0.90 -3.01
C ILE A 90 -6.52 -0.39 -2.99
N TRP A 91 -7.51 -0.43 -2.10
CA TRP A 91 -8.58 -1.42 -2.11
C TRP A 91 -9.91 -0.71 -2.35
N THR A 92 -10.74 -1.26 -3.22
CA THR A 92 -12.10 -0.76 -3.44
C THR A 92 -13.14 -1.86 -3.28
N LEU A 93 -14.31 -1.50 -2.75
CA LEU A 93 -15.50 -2.33 -2.68
C LEU A 93 -16.62 -1.65 -3.46
N ASN A 94 -17.13 -2.28 -4.52
CA ASN A 94 -18.12 -1.70 -5.43
C ASN A 94 -17.72 -0.29 -5.95
N GLY A 95 -16.42 -0.10 -6.23
CA GLY A 95 -15.85 1.18 -6.65
C GLY A 95 -15.60 2.20 -5.54
N GLU A 96 -15.99 1.93 -4.28
CA GLU A 96 -15.68 2.79 -3.13
C GLU A 96 -14.33 2.40 -2.51
N GLN A 97 -13.40 3.35 -2.43
CA GLN A 97 -12.11 3.13 -1.79
C GLN A 97 -12.27 2.94 -0.28
N ILE A 98 -11.62 1.90 0.25
CA ILE A 98 -11.57 1.60 1.67
C ILE A 98 -10.15 1.74 2.22
N THR A 99 -10.04 1.95 3.53
CA THR A 99 -8.75 1.91 4.23
C THR A 99 -8.54 0.49 4.79
N PRO A 100 -7.63 -0.31 4.21
CA PRO A 100 -7.36 -1.65 4.70
C PRO A 100 -6.56 -1.59 6.01
N ARG A 101 -6.70 -2.60 6.88
CA ARG A 101 -5.79 -2.80 8.03
C ARG A 101 -4.44 -3.42 7.62
N ASN A 102 -4.40 -4.05 6.46
CA ASN A 102 -3.22 -4.71 5.89
C ASN A 102 -3.24 -4.51 4.38
N SER A 103 -2.11 -4.10 3.80
CA SER A 103 -2.01 -3.85 2.35
C SER A 103 -2.29 -5.09 1.49
N LYS A 104 -2.05 -6.30 2.01
CA LYS A 104 -2.16 -7.55 1.24
C LYS A 104 -3.54 -8.19 1.27
N PHE A 105 -4.37 -7.87 2.24
CA PHE A 105 -5.71 -8.42 2.35
C PHE A 105 -6.65 -7.54 3.15
N ILE A 106 -7.94 -7.64 2.83
CA ILE A 106 -9.03 -6.99 3.54
C ILE A 106 -9.97 -8.02 4.13
N ARG A 107 -10.59 -7.64 5.26
CA ARG A 107 -11.66 -8.39 5.89
C ARG A 107 -12.98 -7.78 5.46
N LEU A 108 -13.80 -8.50 4.70
CA LEU A 108 -15.01 -7.91 4.08
C LEU A 108 -15.96 -7.33 5.13
N LYS A 109 -16.18 -8.03 6.24
CA LYS A 109 -17.09 -7.58 7.29
C LYS A 109 -16.67 -6.33 8.07
N ASP A 110 -15.42 -5.86 7.91
CA ASP A 110 -15.00 -4.59 8.50
C ASP A 110 -15.54 -3.39 7.68
N HIS A 111 -16.03 -3.63 6.46
CA HIS A 111 -16.47 -2.60 5.51
C HIS A 111 -17.89 -2.83 4.97
N ILE A 112 -18.40 -4.07 5.03
CA ILE A 112 -19.71 -4.46 4.51
C ILE A 112 -20.54 -5.05 5.66
N SER A 113 -21.75 -4.56 5.84
CA SER A 113 -22.65 -5.02 6.92
C SER A 113 -23.82 -5.88 6.45
N GLN A 114 -24.09 -5.93 5.14
CA GLN A 114 -25.22 -6.66 4.55
C GLN A 114 -24.71 -7.75 3.62
N PRO A 115 -25.36 -8.92 3.60
CA PRO A 115 -25.02 -9.96 2.65
C PRO A 115 -25.34 -9.54 1.22
N GLY A 116 -24.58 -10.07 0.27
CA GLY A 116 -24.77 -9.84 -1.16
C GLY A 116 -23.48 -9.90 -1.95
N THR A 117 -23.64 -9.77 -3.26
CA THR A 117 -22.53 -9.75 -4.22
C THR A 117 -21.78 -8.42 -4.14
N VAL A 118 -20.47 -8.49 -3.91
CA VAL A 118 -19.57 -7.33 -3.88
C VAL A 118 -18.44 -7.52 -4.89
N GLU A 119 -18.14 -6.48 -5.65
CA GLU A 119 -16.90 -6.40 -6.43
C GLU A 119 -15.78 -5.85 -5.54
N VAL A 120 -14.69 -6.60 -5.45
CA VAL A 120 -13.50 -6.19 -4.71
C VAL A 120 -12.38 -5.97 -5.71
N CYS A 121 -11.74 -4.81 -5.68
CA CYS A 121 -10.56 -4.55 -6.50
C CYS A 121 -9.35 -4.17 -5.65
N PHE A 122 -8.19 -4.54 -6.15
CA PHE A 122 -6.88 -4.18 -5.64
C PHE A 122 -6.13 -3.40 -6.72
N GLU A 123 -5.41 -2.38 -6.31
CA GLU A 123 -4.47 -1.66 -7.16
C GLU A 123 -3.20 -1.29 -6.37
N ALA A 124 -2.05 -1.49 -6.97
CA ALA A 124 -0.76 -1.09 -6.43
C ALA A 124 0.18 -0.64 -7.55
N PHE A 125 1.10 0.27 -7.23
CA PHE A 125 2.15 0.71 -8.13
C PHE A 125 3.50 0.10 -7.73
N SER A 126 4.21 -0.47 -8.71
CA SER A 126 5.60 -0.88 -8.63
C SER A 126 6.39 -0.09 -9.67
N PRO A 127 7.50 0.58 -9.31
CA PRO A 127 8.36 1.23 -10.30
C PRO A 127 8.90 0.27 -11.38
N THR A 128 8.99 -1.02 -11.08
CA THR A 128 9.49 -2.03 -12.02
C THR A 128 8.39 -2.71 -12.82
N CYS A 129 7.20 -2.87 -12.24
CA CYS A 129 6.10 -3.64 -12.83
C CYS A 129 4.88 -2.80 -13.23
N ASP A 130 4.99 -1.48 -13.16
CA ASP A 130 3.90 -0.52 -13.34
C ASP A 130 2.72 -0.80 -12.39
N VAL A 131 1.50 -0.60 -12.88
CA VAL A 131 0.26 -0.81 -12.12
C VAL A 131 -0.11 -2.28 -12.10
N LEU A 132 -0.21 -2.82 -10.89
CA LEU A 132 -0.70 -4.17 -10.62
C LEU A 132 -2.15 -4.05 -10.13
N SER A 133 -3.10 -4.56 -10.90
CA SER A 133 -4.52 -4.49 -10.56
C SER A 133 -5.24 -5.77 -10.91
N ASP A 134 -6.23 -6.12 -10.08
CA ASP A 134 -7.18 -7.21 -10.32
C ASP A 134 -8.47 -6.96 -9.54
N CYS A 135 -9.58 -7.50 -10.06
CA CYS A 135 -10.90 -7.40 -9.44
C CYS A 135 -11.54 -8.79 -9.35
N LEU A 136 -12.27 -9.05 -8.27
CA LEU A 136 -12.97 -10.31 -8.05
C LEU A 136 -14.35 -10.06 -7.43
N THR A 137 -15.33 -10.86 -7.84
CA THR A 137 -16.69 -10.79 -7.31
C THR A 137 -16.88 -11.83 -6.22
N ILE A 138 -17.30 -11.40 -5.02
CA ILE A 138 -17.53 -12.26 -3.85
C ILE A 138 -19.01 -12.23 -3.49
N ASP A 139 -19.60 -13.39 -3.23
CA ASP A 139 -20.90 -13.49 -2.57
C ASP A 139 -20.71 -13.48 -1.05
N PHE A 140 -20.92 -12.31 -0.42
CA PHE A 140 -20.69 -12.12 1.01
C PHE A 140 -21.91 -12.55 1.82
N GLU A 141 -21.71 -13.46 2.78
CA GLU A 141 -22.80 -14.08 3.54
C GLU A 141 -23.10 -13.40 4.90
N GLY A 142 -22.21 -12.53 5.41
CA GLY A 142 -22.33 -11.88 6.72
C GLY A 142 -21.44 -12.47 7.83
#